data_AF-A0A962N130-F1
#
_entry.id   AF-A0A962N130-F1
#
_cell.length_a   1.000
_cell.length_b   1.000
_cell.length_c   1.000
_cell.angle_alpha   90.00
_cell.angle_beta   90.00
_cell.angle_gamma   90.00
#
_symmetry.space_group_name_H-M   'P 1'
#
loop_
_entity.id
_entity.type
_entity.pdbx_description
1 polymer ?
#
loop_
_entity_poly.entity_id
_entity_poly.type
_entity_poly.pdbx_seq_one_letter_code
_entity_poly.pdbx_strand_id
1 'polypeptide(L)'
;MTLQMMMATQYHGKLTDGWHLLARLHILEREFSRARRTEADWAAAKAGLGMPDYTLAAAQAISNNDWLVVSISWASGLDFRDYLRMWGQPFSTVAAAQVAAFGYPAAERRFFISSPNGFCKGEGFDGVNLPVDGTQVWP
;
A
#
# COMPACT_ATOMS: atom_id res chain seq x y z
N MET A 1 0.40 11.61 1.52
CA MET A 1 -0.10 10.25 1.19
C MET A 1 0.63 9.14 1.96
N THR A 2 1.98 9.06 1.94
CA THR A 2 2.70 7.96 2.62
C THR A 2 2.37 7.83 4.12
N LEU A 3 2.42 8.94 4.87
CA LEU A 3 2.04 8.95 6.30
C LEU A 3 0.59 8.47 6.54
N GLN A 4 -0.33 8.81 5.64
CA GLN A 4 -1.73 8.39 5.72
C GLN A 4 -1.88 6.87 5.58
N MET A 5 -1.12 6.25 4.67
CA MET A 5 -1.15 4.79 4.50
C MET A 5 -0.50 4.05 5.68
N MET A 6 0.54 4.63 6.28
CA MET A 6 1.13 4.11 7.52
C MET A 6 0.11 4.15 8.66
N MET A 7 -0.55 5.29 8.89
CA MET A 7 -1.58 5.45 9.91
C MET A 7 -2.77 4.53 9.68
N ALA A 8 -3.24 4.40 8.43
CA ALA A 8 -4.29 3.44 8.07
C ALA A 8 -3.91 2.00 8.41
N THR A 9 -2.67 1.59 8.10
CA THR A 9 -2.21 0.23 8.37
C THR A 9 -2.17 -0.08 9.87
N GLN A 10 -1.76 0.88 10.69
CA GLN A 10 -1.77 0.73 12.15
C GLN A 10 -3.19 0.77 12.72
N TYR A 11 -4.06 1.66 12.25
CA TYR A 11 -5.45 1.74 12.65
C TYR A 11 -6.18 0.39 12.48
N HIS A 12 -5.89 -0.32 11.38
CA HIS A 12 -6.41 -1.66 11.09
C HIS A 12 -5.71 -2.79 11.85
N GLY A 13 -4.81 -2.47 12.78
CA GLY A 13 -4.08 -3.45 13.61
C GLY A 13 -3.13 -4.37 12.82
N LYS A 14 -2.81 -4.03 11.56
CA LYS A 14 -1.94 -4.85 10.71
C LYS A 14 -0.46 -4.66 11.04
N LEU A 15 -0.14 -3.49 11.59
CA LEU A 15 1.17 -3.19 12.15
C LEU A 15 1.00 -2.58 13.53
N THR A 16 1.78 -3.05 14.50
CA THR A 16 1.88 -2.41 15.82
C THR A 16 2.42 -0.99 15.70
N ASP A 17 3.38 -0.80 14.79
CA ASP A 17 3.95 0.49 14.45
C ASP A 17 3.89 0.66 12.92
N GLY A 18 3.05 1.59 12.46
CA GLY A 18 2.85 1.84 11.04
C GLY A 18 4.07 2.43 10.34
N TRP A 19 5.09 2.95 11.06
CA TRP A 19 6.37 3.33 10.47
C TRP A 19 7.08 2.16 9.79
N HIS A 20 6.84 0.94 10.28
CA HIS A 20 7.40 -0.27 9.68
C HIS A 20 6.93 -0.51 8.24
N LEU A 21 5.82 0.11 7.82
CA LEU A 21 5.33 -0.03 6.45
C LEU A 21 6.36 0.50 5.43
N LEU A 22 7.00 1.62 5.71
CA LEU A 22 7.99 2.21 4.79
C LEU A 22 9.21 1.32 4.64
N ALA A 23 9.71 0.76 5.74
CA ALA A 23 10.81 -0.18 5.71
C ALA A 23 10.47 -1.44 4.89
N ARG A 24 9.26 -2.00 5.08
CA ARG A 24 8.76 -3.13 4.28
C ARG A 24 8.70 -2.79 2.80
N LEU A 25 8.19 -1.61 2.43
CA LEU A 25 8.15 -1.16 1.04
C LEU A 25 9.54 -1.01 0.42
N HIS A 26 10.53 -0.49 1.15
CA HIS A 26 11.91 -0.41 0.66
C HIS A 26 12.57 -1.77 0.50
N ILE A 27 12.26 -2.74 1.37
CA ILE A 27 12.72 -4.12 1.20
C ILE A 27 12.12 -4.71 -0.08
N LEU A 28 10.80 -4.58 -0.27
CA LEU A 28 10.11 -5.05 -1.47
C LEU A 28 10.66 -4.40 -2.74
N GLU A 29 10.91 -3.08 -2.73
CA GLU A 29 11.47 -2.38 -3.90
C GLU A 29 12.84 -2.94 -4.28
N ARG A 30 13.72 -3.13 -3.30
CA ARG A 30 15.06 -3.68 -3.52
C ARG A 30 15.03 -5.09 -4.07
N GLU A 31 14.17 -5.95 -3.50
CA GLU A 31 14.01 -7.32 -4.00
C GLU A 31 13.37 -7.36 -5.38
N PHE A 32 12.37 -6.52 -5.64
CA PHE A 32 11.74 -6.39 -6.95
C PHE A 32 12.73 -5.92 -8.02
N SER A 33 13.62 -4.99 -7.68
CA SER A 33 14.70 -4.51 -8.56
C SER A 33 15.78 -5.57 -8.82
N ARG A 34 16.04 -6.49 -7.88
CA ARG A 34 16.89 -7.67 -8.11
C ARG A 34 16.19 -8.72 -8.97
N ALA A 35 14.96 -9.06 -8.64
CA ALA A 35 14.19 -10.15 -9.25
C ALA A 35 13.92 -9.92 -10.74
N ARG A 36 13.69 -8.68 -11.17
CA ARG A 36 13.31 -8.38 -12.56
C ARG A 36 14.45 -8.41 -13.59
N ARG A 37 15.59 -9.01 -13.26
CA ARG A 37 16.79 -9.07 -14.12
C ARG A 37 16.76 -10.25 -15.10
N THR A 38 16.31 -11.40 -14.64
CA THR A 38 16.27 -12.63 -15.44
C THR A 38 14.98 -13.40 -15.16
N GLU A 39 14.58 -14.29 -16.07
CA GLU A 39 13.38 -15.11 -15.88
C GLU A 39 13.52 -16.04 -14.66
N ALA A 40 14.73 -16.55 -14.41
CA ALA A 40 15.01 -17.41 -13.27
C ALA A 40 14.85 -16.65 -11.94
N ASP A 41 15.44 -15.45 -11.84
CA ASP A 41 15.31 -14.60 -10.65
C ASP A 41 13.84 -14.20 -10.41
N TRP A 42 13.13 -13.85 -11.50
CA TRP A 42 11.73 -13.45 -11.42
C TRP A 42 10.83 -14.61 -10.98
N ALA A 43 10.97 -15.78 -11.60
CA ALA A 43 10.20 -16.96 -11.28
C ALA A 43 10.37 -17.38 -9.81
N ALA A 44 11.59 -17.24 -9.27
CA ALA A 44 11.89 -17.56 -7.88
C ALA A 44 11.27 -16.57 -6.87
N ALA A 45 11.17 -15.28 -7.22
CA ALA A 45 10.82 -14.22 -6.28
C ALA A 45 9.37 -13.72 -6.37
N LYS A 46 8.73 -13.82 -7.55
CA LYS A 46 7.44 -13.12 -7.83
C LYS A 46 6.33 -13.40 -6.83
N ALA A 47 6.25 -14.62 -6.30
CA ALA A 47 5.25 -14.99 -5.29
C ALA A 47 5.49 -14.26 -3.96
N GLY A 48 6.75 -14.17 -3.50
CA GLY A 48 7.13 -13.45 -2.28
C GLY A 48 7.00 -11.92 -2.39
N LEU A 49 6.90 -11.41 -3.62
CA LEU A 49 6.69 -10.00 -3.93
C LEU A 49 5.20 -9.64 -4.11
N GLY A 50 4.28 -10.60 -3.93
CA GLY A 50 2.85 -10.38 -4.16
C GLY A 50 2.49 -10.23 -5.65
N MET A 51 3.32 -10.75 -6.56
CA MET A 51 3.11 -10.65 -8.01
C MET A 51 3.13 -12.02 -8.70
N PRO A 52 2.48 -13.08 -8.16
CA PRO A 52 2.57 -14.44 -8.70
C PRO A 52 2.09 -14.55 -10.16
N ASP A 53 1.16 -13.70 -10.59
CA ASP A 53 0.56 -13.75 -11.91
C ASP A 53 1.24 -12.83 -12.94
N TYR A 54 2.24 -12.06 -12.51
CA TYR A 54 3.01 -11.20 -13.41
C TYR A 54 4.09 -11.99 -14.15
N THR A 55 4.20 -11.74 -15.45
CA THR A 55 5.36 -12.15 -16.26
C THR A 55 6.52 -11.19 -16.01
N LEU A 56 7.76 -11.60 -16.34
CA LEU A 56 8.92 -10.72 -16.22
C LEU A 56 8.74 -9.44 -17.05
N ALA A 57 8.24 -9.56 -18.28
CA ALA A 57 7.98 -8.42 -19.14
C ALA A 57 6.96 -7.45 -18.53
N ALA A 58 5.88 -7.97 -17.93
CA ALA A 58 4.90 -7.14 -17.23
C ALA A 58 5.50 -6.46 -15.99
N ALA A 59 6.36 -7.16 -15.24
CA ALA A 59 7.08 -6.60 -14.10
C ALA A 59 8.08 -5.50 -14.51
N GLN A 60 8.77 -5.66 -15.65
CA GLN A 60 9.69 -4.64 -16.16
C GLN A 60 8.97 -3.39 -16.67
N ALA A 61 7.75 -3.56 -17.21
CA ALA A 61 6.92 -2.47 -17.72
C ALA A 61 5.96 -1.86 -16.68
N ILE A 62 5.99 -2.34 -15.42
CA ILE A 62 5.05 -1.90 -14.39
C ILE A 62 5.21 -0.39 -14.12
N SER A 63 4.09 0.32 -13.96
CA SER A 63 4.13 1.72 -13.54
C SER A 63 4.43 1.82 -12.04
N ASN A 64 4.95 2.98 -11.60
CA ASN A 64 5.16 3.23 -10.17
C ASN A 64 3.87 3.13 -9.36
N ASN A 65 2.73 3.51 -9.94
CA ASN A 65 1.43 3.48 -9.26
C ASN A 65 0.90 2.05 -9.13
N ASP A 66 1.04 1.25 -10.18
CA ASP A 66 0.68 -0.18 -10.17
C ASP A 66 1.54 -0.94 -9.16
N TRP A 67 2.84 -0.67 -9.18
CA TRP A 67 3.77 -1.23 -8.20
C TRP A 67 3.37 -0.82 -6.77
N LEU A 68 3.01 0.44 -6.55
CA LEU A 68 2.63 0.94 -5.23
C LEU A 68 1.36 0.26 -4.71
N VAL A 69 0.28 0.19 -5.49
CA VAL A 69 -0.99 -0.40 -5.00
C VAL A 69 -0.83 -1.89 -4.70
N VAL A 70 -0.06 -2.63 -5.50
CA VAL A 70 0.22 -4.04 -5.25
C VAL A 70 1.10 -4.20 -4.02
N SER A 71 2.24 -3.50 -3.98
CA SER A 71 3.25 -3.68 -2.93
C SER A 71 2.76 -3.21 -1.56
N ILE A 72 2.00 -2.11 -1.51
CA ILE A 72 1.46 -1.65 -0.23
C ILE A 72 0.36 -2.57 0.28
N SER A 73 -0.47 -3.11 -0.60
CA SER A 73 -1.49 -4.09 -0.22
C SER A 73 -0.85 -5.37 0.29
N TRP A 74 0.22 -5.83 -0.39
CA TRP A 74 1.03 -6.96 0.04
C TRP A 74 1.71 -6.74 1.40
N ALA A 75 2.39 -5.60 1.59
CA ALA A 75 3.16 -5.30 2.80
C ALA A 75 2.28 -5.09 4.05
N SER A 76 1.06 -4.62 3.86
CA SER A 76 0.10 -4.30 4.92
C SER A 76 -0.91 -5.43 5.20
N GLY A 77 -1.20 -6.30 4.23
CA GLY A 77 -2.32 -7.24 4.34
C GLY A 77 -3.69 -6.54 4.32
N LEU A 78 -3.78 -5.38 3.64
CA LEU A 78 -5.00 -4.63 3.35
C LEU A 78 -5.16 -4.45 1.85
N ASP A 79 -6.39 -4.30 1.38
CA ASP A 79 -6.67 -3.87 0.02
C ASP A 79 -6.72 -2.33 -0.03
N PHE A 80 -5.68 -1.72 -0.62
CA PHE A 80 -5.54 -0.26 -0.73
C PHE A 80 -6.19 0.35 -1.98
N ARG A 81 -6.91 -0.44 -2.80
CA ARG A 81 -7.48 0.07 -4.07
C ARG A 81 -8.45 1.21 -3.86
N ASP A 82 -9.42 1.05 -2.96
CA ASP A 82 -10.41 2.09 -2.67
C ASP A 82 -9.78 3.32 -2.00
N TYR A 83 -8.84 3.07 -1.09
CA TYR A 83 -8.08 4.11 -0.41
C TYR A 83 -7.28 4.98 -1.39
N LEU A 84 -6.55 4.38 -2.33
CA LEU A 84 -5.76 5.14 -3.31
C LEU A 84 -6.64 5.88 -4.33
N ARG A 85 -7.81 5.33 -4.70
CA ARG A 85 -8.79 6.05 -5.54
C ARG A 85 -9.34 7.29 -4.85
N MET A 86 -9.60 7.22 -3.54
CA MET A 86 -10.00 8.39 -2.73
C MET A 86 -8.97 9.53 -2.84
N TRP A 87 -7.68 9.20 -2.93
CA TRP A 87 -6.59 10.17 -3.13
C TRP A 87 -6.33 10.53 -4.61
N GLY A 88 -7.16 10.08 -5.54
CA GLY A 88 -7.01 10.36 -6.97
C GLY A 88 -5.82 9.67 -7.63
N GLN A 89 -5.24 8.64 -7.00
CA GLN A 89 -4.07 7.92 -7.51
C GLN A 89 -4.52 6.83 -8.51
N PRO A 90 -4.23 6.96 -9.82
CA PRO A 90 -4.65 5.98 -10.81
C PRO A 90 -3.73 4.76 -10.80
N PHE A 91 -4.29 3.57 -11.04
CA PHE A 91 -3.59 2.31 -11.25
C PHE A 91 -4.37 1.46 -12.26
N SER A 92 -3.69 0.53 -12.94
CA SER A 92 -4.28 -0.29 -14.00
C SER A 92 -5.26 -1.33 -13.47
N THR A 93 -6.09 -1.87 -14.38
CA THR A 93 -6.96 -3.01 -14.10
C THR A 93 -6.17 -4.28 -13.75
N VAL A 94 -4.97 -4.44 -14.31
CA VAL A 94 -4.07 -5.56 -14.00
C VAL A 94 -3.62 -5.50 -12.54
N ALA A 95 -3.15 -4.34 -12.08
CA ALA A 95 -2.78 -4.15 -10.67
C ALA A 95 -4.01 -4.30 -9.74
N ALA A 96 -5.16 -3.79 -10.17
CA ALA A 96 -6.40 -3.94 -9.41
C ALA A 96 -6.85 -5.41 -9.27
N ALA A 97 -6.63 -6.24 -10.29
CA ALA A 97 -6.92 -7.67 -10.26
C ALA A 97 -5.93 -8.42 -9.35
N GLN A 98 -4.64 -8.09 -9.40
CA GLN A 98 -3.65 -8.68 -8.51
C GLN A 98 -3.95 -8.43 -7.03
N VAL A 99 -4.34 -7.20 -6.67
CA VAL A 99 -4.74 -6.91 -5.29
C VAL A 99 -6.06 -7.61 -4.92
N ALA A 100 -7.00 -7.73 -5.85
CA ALA A 100 -8.23 -8.50 -5.62
C ALA A 100 -7.93 -9.95 -5.24
N ALA A 101 -6.95 -10.56 -5.91
CA ALA A 101 -6.57 -11.96 -5.70
C ALA A 101 -5.97 -12.22 -4.30
N PHE A 102 -5.48 -11.19 -3.60
CA PHE A 102 -5.00 -11.34 -2.23
C PHE A 102 -6.12 -11.65 -1.22
N GLY A 103 -7.36 -11.27 -1.51
CA GLY A 103 -8.49 -11.48 -0.59
C GLY A 103 -8.38 -10.71 0.73
N TYR A 104 -7.60 -9.62 0.77
CA TYR A 104 -7.41 -8.82 1.97
C TYR A 104 -8.62 -7.93 2.30
N PRO A 105 -8.86 -7.62 3.58
CA PRO A 105 -9.87 -6.64 3.96
C PRO A 105 -9.50 -5.24 3.43
N ALA A 106 -10.50 -4.45 3.08
CA ALA A 106 -10.29 -3.10 2.55
C ALA A 106 -9.65 -2.15 3.57
N ALA A 107 -8.72 -1.33 3.11
CA ALA A 107 -8.29 -0.14 3.84
C ALA A 107 -9.42 0.91 3.77
N GLU A 108 -10.11 1.12 4.90
CA GLU A 108 -11.23 2.07 5.00
C GLU A 108 -10.87 3.48 4.50
N ARG A 109 -11.80 4.11 3.77
CA ARG A 109 -11.72 5.51 3.34
C ARG A 109 -11.76 6.46 4.54
N ARG A 110 -10.58 6.73 5.07
CA ARG A 110 -10.36 7.63 6.21
C ARG A 110 -9.23 8.60 5.93
N PHE A 111 -9.44 9.83 6.37
CA PHE A 111 -8.41 10.85 6.46
C PHE A 111 -7.93 10.92 7.91
N PHE A 112 -6.64 10.72 8.13
CA PHE A 112 -6.01 10.80 9.44
C PHE A 112 -5.52 12.22 9.67
N ILE A 113 -6.00 12.87 10.72
CA ILE A 113 -5.57 14.23 11.05
C ILE A 113 -4.25 14.11 11.80
N SER A 114 -3.24 14.87 11.37
CA SER A 114 -1.94 14.95 12.06
C SER A 114 -1.40 16.35 11.98
N SER A 115 -0.85 16.88 13.07
CA SER A 115 -0.11 18.14 13.08
C SER A 115 1.33 17.93 12.57
N PRO A 116 2.08 19.00 12.25
CA PRO A 116 3.49 18.90 11.85
C PRO A 116 4.39 18.17 12.87
N ASN A 117 3.96 18.04 14.14
CA ASN A 117 4.67 17.31 15.19
C ASN A 117 3.91 16.08 15.70
N GLY A 118 2.61 15.97 15.38
CA GLY A 118 1.69 14.95 15.88
C GLY A 118 1.87 13.57 15.26
N PHE A 119 2.61 13.49 14.16
CA PHE A 119 2.93 12.23 13.48
C PHE A 119 3.85 11.29 14.31
N CYS A 120 4.50 11.81 15.37
CA CYS A 120 5.38 11.03 16.27
C CYS A 120 4.81 10.79 17.68
N LYS A 121 3.76 11.51 18.12
CA LYS A 121 3.19 11.44 19.48
C LYS A 121 1.71 11.82 19.49
N GLY A 122 0.82 10.94 19.96
CA GLY A 122 -0.50 11.29 20.52
C GLY A 122 -1.57 11.86 19.58
N GLU A 123 -1.21 12.28 18.37
CA GLU A 123 -2.06 13.07 17.47
C GLU A 123 -2.08 12.49 16.04
N GLY A 124 -1.62 11.24 15.83
CA GLY A 124 -1.47 10.65 14.50
C GLY A 124 -1.88 9.17 14.49
N PHE A 125 -0.91 8.28 14.62
CA PHE A 125 -1.10 6.83 14.65
C PHE A 125 -2.07 6.33 15.75
N ASP A 126 -2.35 7.18 16.73
CA ASP A 126 -3.29 7.05 17.85
C ASP A 126 -4.32 8.20 17.90
N GLY A 127 -4.36 9.04 16.85
CA GLY A 127 -5.10 10.30 16.80
C GLY A 127 -6.46 10.25 16.10
N VAL A 128 -7.02 11.44 15.89
CA VAL A 128 -8.35 11.63 15.29
C VAL A 128 -8.30 11.34 13.79
N ASN A 129 -9.29 10.59 13.31
CA ASN A 129 -9.50 10.36 11.89
C ASN A 129 -10.96 10.61 11.52
N LEU A 130 -11.19 10.89 10.25
CA LEU A 130 -12.48 11.21 9.69
C LEU A 130 -12.84 10.24 8.57
N PRO A 131 -14.08 9.72 8.52
CA PRO A 131 -14.55 8.99 7.36
C PRO A 131 -14.61 9.94 6.15
N VAL A 132 -14.26 9.44 4.96
CA VAL A 132 -14.42 10.17 3.70
C VAL A 132 -15.63 9.62 2.96
N ASP A 133 -16.80 10.10 3.38
CA ASP A 133 -18.12 9.63 2.95
C ASP A 133 -18.93 10.67 2.14
N GLY A 134 -18.36 11.87 1.93
CA GLY A 134 -19.02 12.97 1.20
C GLY A 134 -19.97 13.81 2.05
N THR A 135 -20.14 13.49 3.34
CA THR A 135 -20.99 14.23 4.28
C THR A 135 -20.19 14.86 5.43
N GLN A 136 -19.00 14.35 5.69
CA GLN A 136 -18.12 14.82 6.75
C GLN A 136 -17.66 16.28 6.55
N VAL A 137 -17.73 17.06 7.61
CA VAL A 137 -17.23 18.45 7.67
C VAL A 137 -15.79 18.45 8.18
N TRP A 138 -14.94 19.29 7.60
CA TRP A 138 -13.56 19.49 8.03
C TRP A 138 -13.50 20.25 9.36
N PRO A 139 -12.72 19.79 10.35
CA PRO A 139 -12.61 20.41 11.67
C PRO A 139 -11.75 21.69 11.69
#